data_AF-A0A317SLV4-F1
#
_entry.id   AF-A0A317SLV4-F1
#
_cell.length_a   1.000
_cell.length_b   1.000
_cell.length_c   1.000
_cell.angle_alpha   90.00
_cell.angle_beta   90.00
_cell.angle_gamma   90.00
#
_symmetry.space_group_name_H-M   'P 1'
#
loop_
_entity.id
_entity.type
_entity.pdbx_description
1 polymer ?
#
loop_
_entity_poly.entity_id
_entity_poly.type
_entity_poly.pdbx_seq_one_letter_code
_entity_poly.pdbx_strand_id
1 'polypeptide(L)'
;MYAKGTEMLRNRIMFSRGGLVTSYFVPRCISAHRGIRCYFPVSPQAKMVSGLIYCDVDGNVDHSKELEAVMASLTTAARSISPVQVRTYAKPKTVYTNEPGCSLLQSLQTMASKIDVLQKKTEVLSEKVAILGPLKNTAVDIRKRFFATFRRKKRHLAMGDRSTIASGNNRAHARDVCTDVSLFRNKLICSGDTFTALYGLHWREAGDLLEHKHLVYAMNKRATAVTNRRRWDKEGDFRELVLWTKNATPAELEEFRNDVAGELSYKRLFLSIMHSR
;
A
#
# COMPACT_ATOMS: atom_id res chain seq x y z
N MET A 1 -23.86 -13.97 1.62
CA MET A 1 -22.93 -12.89 2.04
C MET A 1 -22.85 -11.91 0.89
N TYR A 2 -23.28 -10.66 1.11
CA TYR A 2 -23.50 -9.68 0.05
C TYR A 2 -22.19 -9.25 -0.64
N ALA A 3 -22.14 -9.45 -1.96
CA ALA A 3 -21.22 -8.74 -2.83
C ALA A 3 -21.76 -7.32 -3.01
N LYS A 4 -21.13 -6.33 -2.37
CA LYS A 4 -21.35 -4.92 -2.71
C LYS A 4 -20.63 -4.64 -4.02
N GLY A 5 -21.39 -4.36 -5.07
CA GLY A 5 -20.87 -3.90 -6.35
C GLY A 5 -20.20 -2.54 -6.17
N THR A 6 -18.99 -2.43 -6.70
CA THR A 6 -18.31 -1.17 -6.97
C THR A 6 -19.04 -0.44 -8.10
N GLU A 7 -19.90 0.52 -7.76
CA GLU A 7 -20.41 1.48 -8.74
C GLU A 7 -19.37 2.58 -8.97
N MET A 8 -19.18 2.91 -10.25
CA MET A 8 -18.15 3.82 -10.74
C MET A 8 -18.46 5.28 -10.40
N LEU A 9 -17.43 6.03 -9.98
CA LEU A 9 -17.40 7.50 -10.04
C LEU A 9 -17.68 7.98 -11.47
N ARG A 10 -18.88 8.49 -11.73
CA ARG A 10 -19.25 9.13 -13.00
C ARG A 10 -19.38 10.63 -12.82
N ASN A 11 -18.32 11.37 -13.12
CA ASN A 11 -18.39 12.83 -13.20
C ASN A 11 -19.18 13.25 -14.46
N ARG A 12 -20.37 13.81 -14.28
CA ARG A 12 -21.20 14.36 -15.38
C ARG A 12 -21.32 15.88 -15.20
N ILE A 13 -20.70 16.64 -16.12
CA ILE A 13 -20.83 18.10 -16.15
C ILE A 13 -21.95 18.46 -17.14
N MET A 14 -23.00 19.10 -16.66
CA MET A 14 -24.10 19.61 -17.50
C MET A 14 -24.10 21.13 -17.49
N PHE A 15 -24.15 21.75 -18.68
CA PHE A 15 -24.33 23.19 -18.85
C PHE A 15 -25.78 23.45 -19.26
N SER A 16 -26.47 24.36 -18.55
CA SER A 16 -27.81 24.83 -18.95
C SER A 16 -27.78 26.34 -19.20
N ARG A 17 -28.51 26.81 -20.22
CA ARG A 17 -28.70 28.23 -20.51
C ARG A 17 -29.96 28.73 -19.77
N GLY A 18 -29.79 29.44 -18.65
CA GLY A 18 -30.88 30.07 -17.90
C GLY A 18 -31.03 31.57 -18.18
N GLY A 19 -32.28 32.06 -18.18
CA GLY A 19 -32.65 33.46 -18.36
C GLY A 19 -32.40 34.35 -17.14
N LEU A 20 -32.45 35.66 -17.37
CA LEU A 20 -32.08 36.76 -16.47
C LEU A 20 -32.88 36.82 -15.16
N VAL A 21 -32.18 36.92 -14.03
CA VAL A 21 -32.66 37.51 -12.78
C VAL A 21 -31.57 38.46 -12.28
N THR A 22 -31.90 39.74 -12.11
CA THR A 22 -31.00 40.78 -11.62
C THR A 22 -31.04 40.82 -10.10
N SER A 23 -29.93 40.45 -9.47
CA SER A 23 -29.67 40.72 -8.05
C SER A 23 -28.15 40.79 -7.82
N TYR A 24 -27.69 41.86 -7.18
CA TYR A 24 -26.30 42.05 -6.75
C TYR A 24 -25.91 40.92 -5.78
N PHE A 25 -24.90 40.11 -6.12
CA PHE A 25 -24.54 38.94 -5.31
C PHE A 25 -23.03 38.72 -5.17
N VAL A 26 -22.62 38.59 -3.90
CA VAL A 26 -21.39 37.91 -3.43
C VAL A 26 -21.49 36.43 -3.83
N PRO A 27 -20.39 35.72 -4.21
CA PRO A 27 -20.48 34.30 -4.54
C PRO A 27 -21.00 33.51 -3.33
N ARG A 28 -22.27 33.08 -3.41
CA ARG A 28 -22.88 32.15 -2.45
C ARG A 28 -22.96 30.78 -3.12
N CYS A 29 -22.26 29.80 -2.55
CA CYS A 29 -22.52 28.40 -2.83
C CYS A 29 -23.82 28.03 -2.12
N ILE A 30 -24.86 27.68 -2.87
CA ILE A 30 -26.16 27.25 -2.31
C ILE A 30 -26.23 25.73 -2.45
N SER A 31 -26.41 25.04 -1.32
CA SER A 31 -26.65 23.61 -1.27
C SER A 31 -28.07 23.32 -1.74
N ALA A 32 -28.21 22.55 -2.82
CA ALA A 32 -29.44 21.87 -3.16
C ALA A 32 -29.19 20.37 -2.97
N HIS A 33 -30.17 19.61 -2.47
CA HIS A 33 -30.04 18.17 -2.20
C HIS A 33 -29.30 17.45 -3.34
N ARG A 34 -28.04 17.07 -3.06
CA ARG A 34 -27.09 16.34 -3.93
C ARG A 34 -26.30 17.14 -4.99
N GLY A 35 -26.18 18.47 -4.93
CA GLY A 35 -25.30 19.19 -5.86
C GLY A 35 -24.87 20.58 -5.39
N ILE A 36 -23.66 21.00 -5.78
CA ILE A 36 -23.16 22.36 -5.56
C ILE A 36 -23.38 23.19 -6.83
N ARG A 37 -24.17 24.27 -6.72
CA ARG A 37 -24.25 25.30 -7.76
C ARG A 37 -23.25 26.40 -7.50
N CYS A 38 -22.35 26.63 -8.45
CA CYS A 38 -21.42 27.75 -8.45
C CYS A 38 -21.90 28.82 -9.43
N TYR A 39 -21.94 30.07 -8.95
CA TYR A 39 -22.28 31.24 -9.75
C TYR A 39 -21.02 32.08 -9.96
N PHE A 40 -20.68 32.39 -11.21
CA PHE A 40 -19.52 33.21 -11.55
C PHE A 40 -19.99 34.57 -12.07
N PRO A 41 -19.52 35.70 -11.49
CA PRO A 41 -19.85 37.01 -12.01
C PRO A 41 -19.18 37.21 -13.38
N VAL A 42 -19.94 37.74 -14.32
CA VAL A 42 -19.43 38.18 -15.63
C VAL A 42 -19.90 39.61 -15.84
N SER A 43 -19.07 40.43 -16.50
CA SER A 43 -19.33 41.84 -16.86
C SER A 43 -20.79 42.12 -17.25
N PRO A 44 -21.37 43.28 -16.92
CA PRO A 44 -22.81 43.61 -17.05
C PRO A 44 -23.46 43.43 -18.44
N GLN A 45 -22.70 43.10 -19.49
CA GLN A 45 -23.22 42.78 -20.84
C GLN A 45 -23.11 41.29 -21.22
N ALA A 46 -22.59 40.43 -20.34
CA ALA A 46 -22.32 39.03 -20.65
C ALA A 46 -23.36 38.11 -19.99
N LYS A 47 -23.92 37.19 -20.79
CA LYS A 47 -24.78 36.09 -20.30
C LYS A 47 -24.07 35.33 -19.18
N MET A 48 -24.73 35.22 -18.04
CA MET A 48 -24.27 34.44 -16.88
C MET A 48 -24.09 32.97 -17.29
N VAL A 49 -22.90 32.41 -17.05
CA VAL A 49 -22.62 30.99 -17.25
C VAL A 49 -22.67 30.30 -15.90
N SER A 50 -23.70 29.48 -15.69
CA SER A 50 -23.81 28.60 -14.53
C SER A 50 -23.25 27.22 -14.87
N GLY A 51 -22.31 26.73 -14.06
CA GLY A 51 -21.83 25.34 -14.10
C GLY A 51 -22.31 24.59 -12.86
N LEU A 52 -22.85 23.38 -13.05
CA LEU A 52 -23.14 22.45 -11.97
C LEU A 52 -22.01 21.42 -11.89
N ILE A 53 -21.38 21.31 -10.72
CA ILE A 53 -20.41 20.24 -10.43
C ILE A 53 -21.12 19.23 -9.55
N TYR A 54 -21.18 17.99 -10.03
CA TYR A 54 -21.74 16.86 -9.31
C TYR A 54 -20.58 15.93 -8.94
N CYS A 55 -20.48 15.59 -7.65
CA CYS A 55 -19.51 14.65 -7.12
C CYS A 55 -20.27 13.58 -6.35
N ASP A 56 -20.20 12.33 -6.81
CA ASP A 56 -20.59 11.20 -5.99
C ASP A 56 -19.47 10.95 -4.97
N VAL A 57 -19.87 10.71 -3.73
CA VAL A 57 -18.96 10.50 -2.60
C VAL A 57 -19.10 9.04 -2.18
N ASP A 58 -18.02 8.27 -2.29
CA ASP A 58 -18.02 6.84 -1.97
C ASP A 58 -18.12 6.65 -0.46
N GLY A 59 -19.13 5.91 -0.01
CA GLY A 59 -19.59 5.91 1.37
C GLY A 59 -18.51 5.61 2.43
N ASN A 60 -18.02 6.67 3.07
CA ASN A 60 -17.35 6.60 4.37
C ASN A 60 -18.36 6.30 5.49
N VAL A 61 -17.88 5.73 6.59
CA VAL A 61 -18.71 5.41 7.77
C VAL A 61 -19.30 6.67 8.41
N ASP A 62 -18.63 7.82 8.23
CA ASP A 62 -19.07 9.14 8.69
C ASP A 62 -19.31 10.08 7.49
N HIS A 63 -20.49 9.94 6.87
CA HIS A 63 -20.91 10.72 5.72
C HIS A 63 -20.87 12.24 5.95
N SER A 64 -21.04 12.70 7.20
CA SER A 64 -21.06 14.13 7.51
C SER A 64 -19.66 14.75 7.37
N LYS A 65 -18.64 14.09 7.94
CA LYS A 65 -17.25 14.57 7.83
C LYS A 65 -16.73 14.52 6.41
N GLU A 66 -17.11 13.48 5.68
CA GLU A 66 -16.72 13.35 4.28
C GLU A 66 -17.35 14.44 3.43
N LEU A 67 -18.65 14.70 3.61
CA LEU A 67 -19.34 15.79 2.92
C LEU A 67 -18.71 17.15 3.26
N GLU A 68 -18.40 17.43 4.52
CA GLU A 68 -17.72 18.66 4.94
C GLU A 68 -16.35 18.81 4.29
N ALA A 69 -15.54 17.75 4.26
CA ALA A 69 -14.22 17.77 3.64
C ALA A 69 -14.31 18.02 2.12
N VAL A 70 -15.28 17.37 1.46
CA VAL A 70 -15.54 17.57 0.02
C VAL A 70 -16.02 19.00 -0.24
N MET A 71 -16.95 19.52 0.57
CA MET A 71 -17.43 20.90 0.46
C MET A 71 -16.31 21.93 0.69
N ALA A 72 -15.47 21.74 1.71
CA ALA A 72 -14.34 22.61 1.99
C ALA A 72 -13.33 22.62 0.83
N SER A 73 -13.02 21.44 0.29
CA SER A 73 -12.13 21.29 -0.86
C SER A 73 -12.71 21.94 -2.13
N LEU A 74 -14.00 21.72 -2.42
CA LEU A 74 -14.68 22.31 -3.57
C LEU A 74 -14.79 23.83 -3.45
N THR A 75 -15.07 24.35 -2.25
CA THR A 75 -15.10 25.80 -1.98
C THR A 75 -13.73 26.42 -2.20
N THR A 76 -12.67 25.75 -1.74
CA THR A 76 -11.28 26.20 -1.93
C THR A 76 -10.89 26.20 -3.40
N ALA A 77 -11.20 25.12 -4.13
CA ALA A 77 -10.95 25.02 -5.57
C ALA A 77 -11.78 26.04 -6.38
N ALA A 78 -13.03 26.31 -6.01
CA ALA A 78 -13.84 27.32 -6.68
C ALA A 78 -13.26 28.73 -6.53
N ARG A 79 -12.62 29.03 -5.38
CA ARG A 79 -11.96 30.31 -5.13
C ARG A 79 -10.67 30.49 -5.92
N SER A 80 -9.99 29.42 -6.33
CA SER A 80 -8.80 29.52 -7.18
C SER A 80 -9.13 29.72 -8.66
N ILE A 81 -10.38 29.54 -9.06
CA ILE A 81 -10.81 29.77 -10.44
C ILE A 81 -10.90 31.28 -10.70
N SER A 82 -10.06 31.76 -11.60
CA SER A 82 -10.06 33.14 -12.07
C SER A 82 -10.33 33.20 -13.58
N PRO A 83 -11.06 34.23 -14.06
CA PRO A 83 -11.22 34.47 -15.49
C PRO A 83 -9.93 35.07 -16.06
N VAL A 84 -9.40 34.47 -17.12
CA VAL A 84 -8.23 34.95 -17.86
C VAL A 84 -8.63 35.26 -19.31
N GLN A 85 -8.26 36.44 -19.80
CA GLN A 85 -8.43 36.80 -21.21
C GLN A 85 -7.28 36.21 -22.03
N VAL A 86 -7.63 35.41 -23.05
CA VAL A 86 -6.65 34.65 -23.86
C VAL A 86 -6.57 35.16 -25.30
N ARG A 87 -7.27 36.26 -25.64
CA ARG A 87 -7.27 36.86 -26.99
C ARG A 87 -7.06 38.37 -26.94
N THR A 88 -6.55 38.92 -28.05
CA THR A 88 -6.32 40.34 -28.29
C THR A 88 -7.59 41.18 -28.15
N TYR A 89 -7.41 42.46 -27.81
CA TYR A 89 -8.46 43.44 -27.49
C TYR A 89 -9.61 43.53 -28.50
N ALA A 90 -9.38 43.19 -29.77
CA ALA A 90 -10.42 43.24 -30.80
C ALA A 90 -11.51 42.16 -30.64
N LYS A 91 -11.19 41.00 -30.03
CA LYS A 91 -12.12 39.88 -29.81
C LYS A 91 -11.76 39.10 -28.53
N PRO A 92 -11.94 39.68 -27.33
CA PRO A 92 -11.55 39.04 -26.09
C PRO A 92 -12.31 37.73 -25.89
N LYS A 93 -11.58 36.66 -25.55
CA LYS A 93 -12.13 35.36 -25.14
C LYS A 93 -11.68 35.09 -23.71
N THR A 94 -12.64 34.99 -22.81
CA THR A 94 -12.39 34.65 -21.41
C THR A 94 -12.39 33.14 -21.24
N VAL A 95 -11.38 32.61 -20.57
CA VAL A 95 -11.27 31.20 -20.17
C VAL A 95 -11.05 31.16 -18.66
N TYR A 96 -11.56 30.13 -17.99
CA TYR A 96 -11.39 29.96 -16.55
C TYR A 96 -10.15 29.09 -16.27
N THR A 97 -9.27 29.58 -15.40
CA THR A 97 -8.02 28.90 -15.01
C THR A 97 -7.93 28.81 -13.49
N ASN A 98 -7.39 27.71 -12.98
CA ASN A 98 -7.15 27.44 -11.56
C ASN A 98 -5.72 27.82 -11.10
N GLU A 99 -4.77 27.91 -12.03
CA GLU A 99 -3.39 28.36 -11.83
C GLU A 99 -2.93 29.18 -13.05
N PRO A 100 -1.91 30.06 -12.92
CA PRO A 100 -1.36 30.79 -14.06
C PRO A 100 -0.83 29.82 -15.13
N GLY A 101 -1.49 29.77 -16.29
CA GLY A 101 -1.00 29.04 -17.47
C GLY A 101 -1.55 27.64 -17.68
N CYS A 102 -2.37 27.08 -16.78
CA CYS A 102 -3.04 25.79 -17.01
C CYS A 102 -4.55 25.97 -17.21
N SER A 103 -5.10 25.41 -18.29
CA SER A 103 -6.54 25.43 -18.51
C SER A 103 -7.23 24.41 -17.61
N LEU A 104 -8.40 24.76 -17.07
CA LEU A 104 -9.21 23.85 -16.23
C LEU A 104 -9.51 22.51 -16.94
N LEU A 105 -9.71 22.55 -18.26
CA LEU A 105 -9.92 21.36 -19.09
C LEU A 105 -8.70 20.42 -19.08
N GLN A 106 -7.49 20.96 -19.14
CA GLN A 106 -6.25 20.18 -19.09
C GLN A 106 -6.06 19.54 -17.71
N SER A 107 -6.39 20.24 -16.63
CA SER A 107 -6.40 19.65 -15.28
C SER A 107 -7.41 18.51 -15.17
N LEU A 108 -8.61 18.66 -15.72
CA LEU A 108 -9.64 17.60 -15.72
C LEU A 108 -9.22 16.38 -16.53
N GLN A 109 -8.63 16.58 -17.72
CA GLN A 109 -8.07 15.49 -18.53
C GLN A 109 -6.96 14.75 -17.79
N THR A 110 -6.07 15.49 -17.11
CA THR A 110 -4.99 14.89 -16.31
C THR A 110 -5.53 14.05 -15.15
N MET A 111 -6.56 14.54 -14.45
CA MET A 111 -7.21 13.77 -13.39
C MET A 111 -7.89 12.51 -13.91
N ALA A 112 -8.62 12.61 -15.03
CA ALA A 112 -9.26 11.47 -15.66
C ALA A 112 -8.24 10.38 -16.04
N SER A 113 -7.10 10.76 -16.64
CA SER A 113 -6.02 9.83 -16.97
C SER A 113 -5.41 9.17 -15.72
N LYS A 114 -5.24 9.91 -14.62
CA LYS A 114 -4.75 9.34 -13.35
C LYS A 114 -5.73 8.33 -12.76
N ILE A 115 -7.03 8.62 -12.81
CA ILE A 115 -8.08 7.71 -12.32
C ILE A 115 -8.07 6.41 -13.13
N ASP A 116 -8.00 6.49 -14.46
CA ASP A 116 -7.95 5.31 -15.33
C ASP A 116 -6.72 4.42 -15.03
N VAL A 117 -5.54 5.03 -14.82
CA VAL A 117 -4.33 4.30 -14.43
C VAL A 117 -4.47 3.63 -13.07
N LEU A 118 -5.07 4.30 -12.09
CA LEU A 118 -5.29 3.73 -10.77
C LEU A 118 -6.29 2.56 -10.82
N GLN A 119 -7.36 2.71 -11.60
CA GLN A 119 -8.37 1.67 -11.77
C GLN A 119 -7.78 0.40 -12.41
N LYS A 120 -6.95 0.55 -13.45
CA LYS A 120 -6.24 -0.60 -14.04
C LYS A 120 -5.32 -1.28 -13.03
N LYS A 121 -4.65 -0.51 -12.16
CA LYS A 121 -3.80 -1.09 -11.10
C LYS A 121 -4.62 -1.84 -10.05
N THR A 122 -5.78 -1.33 -9.65
CA THR A 122 -6.64 -2.00 -8.67
C THR A 122 -7.25 -3.28 -9.22
N GLU A 123 -7.63 -3.30 -10.50
CA GLU A 123 -8.10 -4.51 -11.19
C GLU A 123 -7.02 -5.61 -11.21
N VAL A 124 -5.80 -5.28 -11.63
CA VAL A 124 -4.66 -6.22 -11.63
C VAL A 124 -4.33 -6.74 -10.23
N LEU A 125 -4.42 -5.90 -9.20
CA LEU A 125 -4.21 -6.32 -7.81
C LEU A 125 -5.33 -7.24 -7.32
N SER A 126 -6.58 -6.91 -7.66
CA SER A 126 -7.76 -7.73 -7.32
C SER A 126 -7.65 -9.14 -7.92
N GLU A 127 -7.28 -9.25 -9.20
CA GLU A 127 -7.05 -10.53 -9.87
C GLU A 127 -5.94 -11.35 -9.18
N LYS A 128 -4.82 -10.72 -8.85
CA LYS A 128 -3.73 -11.38 -8.10
C LYS A 128 -4.21 -11.89 -6.75
N VAL A 129 -5.01 -11.11 -6.01
CA VAL A 129 -5.56 -11.53 -4.72
C VAL A 129 -6.54 -12.70 -4.89
N ALA A 130 -7.39 -12.69 -5.92
CA ALA A 130 -8.32 -13.77 -6.22
C ALA A 130 -7.59 -15.09 -6.51
N ILE A 131 -6.50 -15.04 -7.29
CA ILE A 131 -5.66 -16.20 -7.60
C ILE A 131 -4.91 -16.70 -6.35
N LEU A 132 -4.38 -15.78 -5.55
CA LEU A 132 -3.57 -16.12 -4.37
C LEU A 132 -4.42 -16.53 -3.15
N GLY A 133 -5.72 -16.20 -3.13
CA GLY A 133 -6.63 -16.49 -2.02
C GLY A 133 -6.68 -17.98 -1.65
N PRO A 134 -6.98 -18.89 -2.59
CA PRO A 134 -6.97 -20.33 -2.34
C PRO A 134 -5.58 -20.86 -1.92
N LEU A 135 -4.51 -20.33 -2.54
CA LEU A 135 -3.13 -20.72 -2.24
C LEU A 135 -2.71 -20.32 -0.81
N LYS A 136 -3.25 -19.20 -0.29
CA LYS A 136 -3.02 -18.75 1.08
C LYS A 136 -3.52 -19.77 2.10
N ASN A 137 -4.75 -20.28 1.95
CA ASN A 137 -5.33 -21.23 2.91
C ASN A 137 -4.58 -22.56 2.91
N THR A 138 -4.25 -23.07 1.72
CA THR A 138 -3.42 -24.27 1.59
C THR A 138 -2.04 -24.07 2.22
N ALA A 139 -1.37 -22.94 1.96
CA ALA A 139 -0.08 -22.62 2.58
C ALA A 139 -0.18 -22.53 4.11
N VAL A 140 -1.22 -21.90 4.65
CA VAL A 140 -1.50 -21.82 6.09
C VAL A 140 -1.68 -23.21 6.70
N ASP A 141 -2.47 -24.07 6.08
CA ASP A 141 -2.75 -25.40 6.61
C ASP A 141 -1.52 -26.31 6.58
N ILE A 142 -0.69 -26.21 5.54
CA ILE A 142 0.55 -26.98 5.53
C ILE A 142 1.49 -26.49 6.63
N ARG A 143 1.56 -25.17 6.88
CA ARG A 143 2.36 -24.59 7.98
C ARG A 143 1.84 -24.99 9.36
N LYS A 144 0.52 -25.03 9.58
CA LYS A 144 -0.07 -25.52 10.83
C LYS A 144 0.33 -26.97 11.11
N ARG A 145 0.25 -27.83 10.09
CA ARG A 145 0.68 -29.25 10.18
C ARG A 145 2.19 -29.36 10.45
N PHE A 146 3.01 -28.51 9.83
CA PHE A 146 4.44 -28.45 10.06
C PHE A 146 4.77 -28.08 11.52
N PHE A 147 4.15 -27.01 12.02
CA PHE A 147 4.36 -26.53 13.38
C PHE A 147 3.94 -27.59 14.42
N ALA A 148 2.81 -28.26 14.18
CA ALA A 148 2.37 -29.41 14.97
C ALA A 148 3.39 -30.57 14.90
N THR A 149 4.00 -30.84 13.75
CA THR A 149 5.01 -31.89 13.56
C THR A 149 6.34 -31.56 14.26
N PHE A 150 6.79 -30.30 14.23
CA PHE A 150 7.96 -29.85 14.99
C PHE A 150 7.72 -30.01 16.50
N ARG A 151 6.54 -29.61 17.00
CA ARG A 151 6.14 -29.87 18.39
C ARG A 151 6.11 -31.36 18.72
N ARG A 152 5.60 -32.20 17.81
CA ARG A 152 5.57 -33.66 17.97
C ARG A 152 6.97 -34.27 17.95
N LYS A 153 7.95 -33.75 17.21
CA LYS A 153 9.33 -34.29 17.24
C LYS A 153 10.01 -34.18 18.62
N LYS A 154 9.47 -33.41 19.57
CA LYS A 154 9.88 -33.43 20.99
C LYS A 154 9.22 -34.55 21.83
N ARG A 155 8.30 -35.36 21.28
CA ARG A 155 7.67 -36.51 21.95
C ARG A 155 7.56 -37.72 20.98
N HIS A 156 8.05 -38.88 21.41
CA HIS A 156 8.39 -40.08 20.61
C HIS A 156 7.36 -40.62 19.57
N LEU A 157 7.92 -41.17 18.45
CA LEU A 157 7.52 -42.28 17.52
C LEU A 157 6.18 -42.21 16.72
N ALA A 158 6.15 -42.34 15.36
CA ALA A 158 6.03 -43.48 14.39
C ALA A 158 4.55 -43.74 14.00
N MET A 159 4.07 -43.96 12.75
CA MET A 159 4.62 -44.18 11.40
C MET A 159 3.71 -43.52 10.32
N GLY A 160 4.22 -43.32 9.09
CA GLY A 160 3.59 -42.60 7.97
C GLY A 160 4.66 -41.77 7.26
N ASP A 161 5.18 -42.27 6.13
CA ASP A 161 6.58 -42.13 5.70
C ASP A 161 7.22 -40.75 5.96
N ARG A 162 7.95 -40.72 7.08
CA ARG A 162 8.63 -39.53 7.58
C ARG A 162 9.69 -39.05 6.61
N SER A 163 10.27 -39.91 5.77
CA SER A 163 11.33 -39.50 4.86
C SER A 163 10.77 -38.71 3.68
N THR A 164 9.68 -39.16 3.08
CA THR A 164 8.98 -38.49 1.97
C THR A 164 8.22 -37.25 2.45
N ILE A 165 7.57 -37.30 3.62
CA ILE A 165 6.92 -36.11 4.22
C ILE A 165 7.96 -35.12 4.74
N ALA A 166 9.09 -35.54 5.29
CA ALA A 166 10.16 -34.62 5.68
C ALA A 166 10.90 -34.05 4.47
N SER A 167 11.10 -34.83 3.41
CA SER A 167 11.71 -34.36 2.16
C SER A 167 10.77 -33.38 1.43
N GLY A 168 9.49 -33.72 1.33
CA GLY A 168 8.44 -32.85 0.81
C GLY A 168 8.24 -31.59 1.63
N ASN A 169 8.26 -31.66 2.97
CA ASN A 169 8.22 -30.49 3.85
C ASN A 169 9.50 -29.66 3.81
N ASN A 170 10.68 -30.30 3.72
CA ASN A 170 11.95 -29.60 3.58
C ASN A 170 12.04 -28.87 2.23
N ARG A 171 11.45 -29.42 1.16
CA ARG A 171 11.38 -28.80 -0.18
C ARG A 171 10.27 -27.76 -0.33
N ALA A 172 9.10 -27.98 0.29
CA ALA A 172 7.95 -27.06 0.18
C ALA A 172 7.99 -25.90 1.20
N HIS A 173 8.77 -26.02 2.28
CA HIS A 173 8.73 -25.09 3.43
C HIS A 173 10.11 -24.74 3.99
N ALA A 174 11.06 -24.37 3.15
CA ALA A 174 12.37 -23.95 3.62
C ALA A 174 12.33 -22.56 4.30
N ARG A 175 11.83 -22.53 5.54
CA ARG A 175 12.26 -21.61 6.62
C ARG A 175 12.20 -20.15 6.26
N ASP A 176 11.09 -19.72 5.67
CA ASP A 176 10.87 -18.33 5.31
C ASP A 176 10.26 -17.54 6.48
N VAL A 177 11.09 -16.72 7.12
CA VAL A 177 10.70 -15.86 8.24
C VAL A 177 9.56 -14.90 7.88
N CYS A 178 9.51 -14.40 6.65
CA CYS A 178 8.48 -13.44 6.21
C CYS A 178 7.08 -14.02 6.38
N THR A 179 6.92 -15.26 5.94
CA THR A 179 5.60 -15.87 6.05
C THR A 179 5.31 -16.36 7.47
N ASP A 180 6.30 -16.84 8.23
CA ASP A 180 6.07 -17.27 9.61
C ASP A 180 5.69 -16.08 10.52
N VAL A 181 6.31 -14.91 10.35
CA VAL A 181 5.85 -13.66 10.99
C VAL A 181 4.41 -13.34 10.62
N SER A 182 4.04 -13.50 9.34
CA SER A 182 2.67 -13.26 8.88
C SER A 182 1.67 -14.21 9.55
N LEU A 183 2.03 -15.48 9.76
CA LEU A 183 1.19 -16.44 10.49
C LEU A 183 1.04 -16.07 11.97
N PHE A 184 2.09 -15.58 12.63
CA PHE A 184 2.01 -15.07 14.00
C PHE A 184 1.12 -13.83 14.12
N ARG A 185 1.27 -12.85 13.22
CA ARG A 185 0.42 -11.64 13.17
C ARG A 185 -1.07 -11.99 13.06
N ASN A 186 -1.39 -13.04 12.32
CA ASN A 186 -2.76 -13.52 12.13
C ASN A 186 -3.21 -14.57 13.18
N LYS A 187 -2.43 -14.80 14.24
CA LYS A 187 -2.73 -15.77 15.31
C LYS A 187 -2.94 -17.21 14.81
N LEU A 188 -2.33 -17.58 13.69
CA LEU A 188 -2.44 -18.92 13.09
C LEU A 188 -1.42 -19.91 13.68
N ILE A 189 -0.36 -19.39 14.29
CA ILE A 189 0.62 -20.11 15.10
C ILE A 189 0.88 -19.30 16.39
N CYS A 190 1.13 -19.99 17.51
CA CYS A 190 1.18 -19.35 18.83
C CYS A 190 2.42 -19.67 19.68
N SER A 191 3.27 -20.63 19.31
CA SER A 191 4.46 -20.92 20.14
C SER A 191 5.63 -20.03 19.73
N GLY A 192 5.72 -18.89 20.40
CA GLY A 192 6.82 -17.93 20.27
C GLY A 192 8.18 -18.60 20.49
N ASP A 193 8.30 -19.49 21.47
CA ASP A 193 9.57 -20.19 21.77
C ASP A 193 10.12 -20.96 20.57
N THR A 194 9.25 -21.59 19.78
CA THR A 194 9.66 -22.32 18.57
C THR A 194 10.20 -21.35 17.53
N PHE A 195 9.53 -20.20 17.35
CA PHE A 195 9.98 -19.16 16.43
C PHE A 195 11.33 -18.59 16.86
N THR A 196 11.48 -18.22 18.14
CA THR A 196 12.73 -17.71 18.69
C THR A 196 13.85 -18.74 18.58
N ALA A 197 13.58 -20.01 18.84
CA ALA A 197 14.56 -21.07 18.67
C ALA A 197 15.03 -21.21 17.21
N LEU A 198 14.14 -21.03 16.24
CA LEU A 198 14.46 -21.15 14.81
C LEU A 198 15.18 -19.92 14.25
N TYR A 199 14.67 -18.73 14.55
CA TYR A 199 15.11 -17.48 13.91
C TYR A 199 16.03 -16.62 14.78
N GLY A 200 16.17 -16.95 16.07
CA GLY A 200 17.04 -16.24 17.01
C GLY A 200 16.45 -14.95 17.55
N LEU A 201 15.23 -14.60 17.14
CA LEU A 201 14.53 -13.38 17.49
C LEU A 201 13.08 -13.67 17.83
N HIS A 202 12.45 -12.80 18.62
CA HIS A 202 11.02 -12.86 18.81
C HIS A 202 10.30 -12.44 17.51
N TRP A 203 9.12 -13.01 17.21
CA TRP A 203 8.44 -12.78 15.93
C TRP A 203 8.05 -11.33 15.67
N ARG A 204 7.79 -10.54 16.72
CA ARG A 204 7.51 -9.10 16.60
C ARG A 204 8.73 -8.35 16.09
N GLU A 205 9.86 -8.59 16.73
CA GLU A 205 11.16 -8.00 16.38
C GLU A 205 11.62 -8.44 14.98
N ALA A 206 11.49 -9.72 14.64
CA ALA A 206 11.74 -10.19 13.28
C ALA A 206 10.83 -9.50 12.26
N GLY A 207 9.59 -9.19 12.66
CA GLY A 207 8.60 -8.50 11.84
C GLY A 207 8.97 -7.06 11.50
N ASP A 208 9.63 -6.36 12.42
CA ASP A 208 10.13 -5.00 12.21
C ASP A 208 11.38 -5.00 11.30
N LEU A 209 12.08 -6.14 11.22
CA LEU A 209 13.31 -6.30 10.45
C LEU A 209 13.09 -6.89 9.05
N LEU A 210 11.85 -7.18 8.64
CA LEU A 210 11.57 -7.81 7.33
C LEU A 210 11.88 -6.91 6.13
N GLU A 211 11.98 -5.60 6.32
CA GLU A 211 12.38 -4.66 5.27
C GLU A 211 13.86 -4.81 4.89
N HIS A 212 14.67 -5.37 5.78
CA HIS A 212 16.09 -5.59 5.60
C HIS A 212 16.37 -6.97 5.01
N LYS A 213 16.45 -7.05 3.67
CA LYS A 213 16.63 -8.31 2.91
C LYS A 213 17.78 -9.18 3.43
N HIS A 214 18.91 -8.59 3.83
CA HIS A 214 20.06 -9.35 4.36
C HIS A 214 19.74 -10.06 5.68
N LEU A 215 18.96 -9.44 6.57
CA LEU A 215 18.49 -10.11 7.78
C LEU A 215 17.48 -11.22 7.48
N VAL A 216 16.59 -11.02 6.50
CA VAL A 216 15.70 -12.09 6.03
C VAL A 216 16.52 -13.32 5.59
N TYR A 217 17.57 -13.11 4.79
CA TYR A 217 18.46 -14.20 4.40
C TYR A 217 19.18 -14.85 5.59
N ALA A 218 19.73 -14.06 6.52
CA ALA A 218 20.43 -14.56 7.70
C ALA A 218 19.49 -15.36 8.62
N MET A 219 18.27 -14.88 8.86
CA MET A 219 17.23 -15.57 9.64
C MET A 219 16.85 -16.91 8.99
N ASN A 220 16.63 -16.93 7.68
CA ASN A 220 16.28 -18.15 6.94
C ASN A 220 17.45 -19.16 6.92
N LYS A 221 18.70 -18.66 6.84
CA LYS A 221 19.93 -19.48 6.94
C LYS A 221 20.08 -20.08 8.34
N ARG A 222 19.83 -19.31 9.39
CA ARG A 222 19.83 -19.80 10.78
C ARG A 222 18.81 -20.89 11.01
N ALA A 223 17.54 -20.62 10.66
CA ALA A 223 16.48 -21.61 10.76
C ALA A 223 16.80 -22.86 9.93
N THR A 224 17.53 -22.70 8.81
CA THR A 224 18.10 -23.79 8.03
C THR A 224 19.08 -24.66 8.80
N ALA A 225 20.11 -24.06 9.37
CA ALA A 225 21.11 -24.79 10.14
C ALA A 225 20.48 -25.52 11.33
N VAL A 226 19.65 -24.82 12.12
CA VAL A 226 19.01 -25.34 13.33
C VAL A 226 18.13 -26.56 13.03
N THR A 227 17.29 -26.50 12.00
CA THR A 227 16.38 -27.61 11.69
C THR A 227 17.07 -28.80 11.04
N ASN A 228 18.17 -28.58 10.30
CA ASN A 228 19.01 -29.64 9.74
C ASN A 228 19.89 -30.33 10.79
N ARG A 229 19.77 -29.98 12.08
CA ARG A 229 20.63 -30.45 13.17
C ARG A 229 22.12 -30.16 12.93
N ARG A 230 22.43 -29.13 12.12
CA ARG A 230 23.78 -28.60 12.03
C ARG A 230 24.05 -27.76 13.27
N ARG A 231 25.29 -27.78 13.76
CA ARG A 231 25.71 -26.89 14.84
C ARG A 231 25.65 -25.46 14.31
N TRP A 232 24.72 -24.66 14.81
CA TRP A 232 24.71 -23.23 14.57
C TRP A 232 25.69 -22.56 15.54
N ASP A 233 26.90 -22.28 15.05
CA ASP A 233 27.97 -21.63 15.81
C ASP A 233 28.08 -20.13 15.52
N LYS A 234 27.33 -19.63 14.55
CA LYS A 234 27.27 -18.21 14.13
C LYS A 234 26.27 -17.37 14.92
N GLU A 235 25.94 -17.77 16.14
CA GLU A 235 24.98 -17.03 16.96
C GLU A 235 25.51 -15.64 17.36
N GLY A 236 26.82 -15.52 17.62
CA GLY A 236 27.48 -14.23 17.88
C GLY A 236 27.36 -13.28 16.69
N ASP A 237 27.90 -13.71 15.53
CA ASP A 237 27.85 -12.95 14.27
C ASP A 237 26.42 -12.53 13.91
N PHE A 238 25.44 -13.43 14.09
CA PHE A 238 24.04 -13.14 13.81
C PHE A 238 23.48 -12.03 14.72
N ARG A 239 23.76 -12.08 16.02
CA ARG A 239 23.29 -11.05 16.97
C ARG A 239 23.93 -9.69 16.69
N GLU A 240 25.22 -9.68 16.35
CA GLU A 240 25.93 -8.46 15.99
C GLU A 240 25.36 -7.86 14.69
N LEU A 241 25.07 -8.68 13.68
CA LEU A 241 24.42 -8.22 12.45
C LEU A 241 23.02 -7.63 12.71
N VAL A 242 22.23 -8.24 13.58
CA VAL A 242 20.92 -7.73 13.99
C VAL A 242 21.06 -6.39 14.71
N LEU A 243 21.98 -6.29 15.67
CA LEU A 243 22.22 -5.08 16.43
C LEU A 243 22.65 -3.92 15.53
N TRP A 244 23.61 -4.17 14.62
CA TRP A 244 24.03 -3.16 13.66
C TRP A 244 22.87 -2.72 12.77
N THR A 245 22.12 -3.65 12.19
CA THR A 245 21.03 -3.31 11.26
C THR A 245 19.97 -2.42 11.92
N LYS A 246 19.68 -2.60 13.21
CA LYS A 246 18.74 -1.76 13.96
C LYS A 246 19.22 -0.33 14.17
N ASN A 247 20.53 -0.13 14.26
CA ASN A 247 21.15 1.16 14.55
C ASN A 247 21.70 1.84 13.30
N ALA A 248 21.77 1.13 12.18
CA ALA A 248 22.30 1.63 10.92
C ALA A 248 21.40 2.71 10.33
N THR A 249 22.04 3.79 9.88
CA THR A 249 21.39 4.85 9.11
C THR A 249 21.00 4.35 7.72
N PRO A 250 20.03 5.01 7.04
CA PRO A 250 19.68 4.66 5.66
C PRO A 250 20.88 4.70 4.69
N ALA A 251 21.85 5.59 4.93
CA ALA A 251 23.07 5.71 4.13
C ALA A 251 23.97 4.47 4.31
N GLU A 252 24.22 4.04 5.55
CA GLU A 252 25.02 2.84 5.84
C GLU A 252 24.35 1.56 5.31
N LEU A 253 23.02 1.48 5.37
CA LEU A 253 22.27 0.37 4.78
C LEU A 253 22.39 0.34 3.26
N GLU A 254 22.41 1.51 2.61
CA GLU A 254 22.61 1.62 1.17
C GLU A 254 24.05 1.26 0.77
N GLU A 255 25.04 1.72 1.52
CA GLU A 255 26.44 1.34 1.34
C GLU A 255 26.62 -0.18 1.47
N PHE A 256 26.03 -0.79 2.49
CA PHE A 256 26.01 -2.24 2.68
C PHE A 256 25.37 -2.98 1.50
N ARG A 257 24.31 -2.44 0.90
CA ARG A 257 23.67 -3.04 -0.28
C ARG A 257 24.60 -3.01 -1.49
N ASN A 258 25.32 -1.91 -1.67
CA ASN A 258 26.20 -1.67 -2.82
C ASN A 258 27.60 -2.30 -2.69
N ASP A 259 28.02 -2.68 -1.47
CA ASP A 259 29.28 -3.40 -1.23
C ASP A 259 29.20 -4.86 -1.71
N VAL A 260 29.48 -5.10 -2.99
CA VAL A 260 29.50 -6.44 -3.59
C VAL A 260 30.75 -7.23 -3.17
N ALA A 261 31.87 -6.54 -2.94
CA ALA A 261 33.16 -7.15 -2.63
C ALA A 261 33.26 -7.64 -1.17
N GLY A 262 32.41 -7.13 -0.28
CA GLY A 262 32.46 -7.46 1.14
C GLY A 262 33.60 -6.74 1.86
N GLU A 263 33.87 -5.49 1.47
CA GLU A 263 34.91 -4.68 2.10
C GLU A 263 34.47 -4.20 3.49
N LEU A 264 33.18 -3.92 3.67
CA LEU A 264 32.61 -3.48 4.94
C LEU A 264 32.62 -4.60 5.98
N SER A 265 32.95 -4.26 7.23
CA SER A 265 32.99 -5.21 8.35
C SER A 265 31.69 -6.00 8.50
N TYR A 266 30.54 -5.32 8.47
CA TYR A 266 29.23 -5.97 8.58
C TYR A 266 28.86 -6.80 7.36
N LYS A 267 29.38 -6.45 6.18
CA LYS A 267 29.19 -7.28 4.98
C LYS A 267 29.99 -8.58 5.10
N ARG A 268 31.23 -8.53 5.62
CA ARG A 268 32.00 -9.73 5.98
C ARG A 268 31.29 -10.57 7.03
N LEU A 269 30.67 -9.94 8.02
CA LEU A 269 29.87 -10.62 9.05
C LEU A 269 28.68 -11.37 8.43
N PHE A 270 27.92 -10.69 7.57
CA PHE A 270 26.84 -11.32 6.82
C PHE A 270 27.35 -12.48 5.95
N LEU A 271 28.45 -12.29 5.21
CA LEU A 271 29.03 -13.35 4.38
C LEU A 271 29.53 -14.53 5.24
N SER A 272 30.11 -14.30 6.42
CA SER A 272 30.48 -15.34 7.40
C SER A 272 29.28 -16.20 7.79
N ILE A 273 28.14 -15.55 8.06
CA ILE A 273 26.88 -16.25 8.36
C ILE A 273 26.41 -17.06 7.14
N MET A 274 26.43 -16.47 5.95
CA MET A 274 25.91 -17.12 4.74
C MET A 274 26.76 -18.32 4.29
N HIS A 275 28.08 -18.26 4.49
CA HIS A 275 29.02 -19.33 4.14
C HIS A 275 29.19 -20.39 5.23
N SER A 276 28.51 -20.26 6.38
CA SER A 276 28.48 -21.33 7.40
C SER A 276 27.96 -22.64 6.80
N ARG A 277 28.71 -23.72 7.06
CA ARG A 277 28.43 -25.07 6.55
C ARG A 277 27.30 -25.73 7.31
#